data_AF-A0A2T5FZS2-F1
#
_entry.id   AF-A0A2T5FZS2-F1
#
_cell.length_a   1.000
_cell.length_b   1.000
_cell.length_c   1.000
_cell.angle_alpha   90.00
_cell.angle_beta   90.00
_cell.angle_gamma   90.00
#
_symmetry.space_group_name_H-M   'P 1'
#
loop_
_entity.id
_entity.type
_entity.pdbx_description
1 polymer ?
#
loop_
_entity_poly.entity_id
_entity_poly.type
_entity_poly.pdbx_seq_one_letter_code
_entity_poly.pdbx_strand_id
1 'polypeptide(L)'
;MRKREGLIWGASVIVRIACISNRLFLLAVAIGLAATWILAGFFGRLLAEPNPEVNLPAAMTGIRLLMLIGIAMAVATDRLLVPLAKIIATARAGDPFILANAQRLQAIGWALLALQLLDIPCALLARFWPSLGSAAPSGDVSVGGWIATLMVFVLSRVFAVGSVMRDELAGTV
;
A
#
# COMPACT_ATOMS: atom_id res chain seq x y z
N MET A 1 4.77 -9.83 -32.40
CA MET A 1 5.13 -8.56 -31.73
C MET A 1 3.89 -7.87 -31.11
N ARG A 2 2.79 -7.67 -31.84
CA ARG A 2 1.52 -7.06 -31.39
C ARG A 2 0.88 -7.58 -30.06
N LYS A 3 1.06 -8.86 -29.69
CA LYS A 3 0.52 -9.40 -28.41
C LYS A 3 1.31 -8.97 -27.16
N ARG A 4 2.63 -8.75 -27.27
CA ARG A 4 3.47 -8.30 -26.13
C ARG A 4 3.20 -6.84 -25.76
N GLU A 5 2.90 -6.01 -26.77
CA GLU A 5 2.56 -4.60 -26.59
C GLU A 5 1.23 -4.43 -25.83
N GLY A 6 0.23 -5.26 -26.13
CA GLY A 6 -1.07 -5.24 -25.45
C GLY A 6 -0.98 -5.59 -23.96
N LEU A 7 -0.12 -6.55 -23.58
CA LEU A 7 0.06 -6.97 -22.19
C LEU A 7 0.71 -5.87 -21.33
N ILE A 8 1.78 -5.24 -21.84
CA ILE A 8 2.50 -4.18 -21.11
C ILE A 8 1.64 -2.92 -21.01
N TRP A 9 0.87 -2.61 -22.05
CA TRP A 9 -0.09 -1.52 -22.02
C TRP A 9 -1.19 -1.76 -20.98
N GLY A 10 -1.78 -2.96 -20.96
CA GLY A 10 -2.78 -3.36 -19.96
C GLY A 10 -2.25 -3.24 -18.54
N ALA A 11 -1.04 -3.73 -18.27
CA ALA A 11 -0.40 -3.58 -16.96
C ALA A 11 -0.25 -2.11 -16.53
N SER A 12 0.16 -1.22 -17.45
CA SER A 12 0.31 0.20 -17.14
C SER A 12 -1.02 0.90 -16.81
N VAL A 13 -2.10 0.52 -17.49
CA VAL A 13 -3.45 1.03 -17.23
C VAL A 13 -3.95 0.55 -15.88
N ILE A 14 -3.78 -0.74 -15.58
CA ILE A 14 -4.17 -1.33 -14.29
C ILE A 14 -3.46 -0.62 -13.13
N VAL A 15 -2.14 -0.45 -13.21
CA VAL A 15 -1.39 0.24 -12.14
C VAL A 15 -1.82 1.71 -12.01
N ARG A 16 -2.10 2.40 -13.12
CA ARG A 16 -2.63 3.77 -13.05
C ARG A 16 -3.98 3.85 -12.34
N ILE A 17 -4.90 2.95 -12.68
CA ILE A 17 -6.20 2.86 -12.01
C ILE A 17 -5.99 2.59 -10.53
N ALA A 18 -5.12 1.63 -10.17
CA ALA A 18 -4.80 1.34 -8.77
C ALA A 18 -4.23 2.56 -8.03
N CYS A 19 -3.32 3.34 -8.64
CA CYS A 19 -2.80 4.57 -8.04
C CYS A 19 -3.91 5.60 -7.80
N ILE A 20 -4.79 5.82 -8.78
CA ILE A 20 -5.87 6.80 -8.67
C ILE A 20 -6.85 6.35 -7.58
N SER A 21 -7.29 5.10 -7.61
CA SER A 21 -8.18 4.52 -6.59
C SER A 21 -7.59 4.62 -5.19
N ASN A 22 -6.31 4.29 -5.01
CA ASN A 22 -5.65 4.38 -3.71
C ASN A 22 -5.58 5.83 -3.19
N ARG A 23 -5.34 6.81 -4.06
CA ARG A 23 -5.30 8.23 -3.69
C ARG A 23 -6.69 8.79 -3.36
N LEU A 24 -7.71 8.38 -4.10
CA LEU A 24 -9.09 8.72 -3.80
C LEU A 24 -9.52 8.13 -2.45
N PHE A 25 -9.14 6.87 -2.19
CA PHE A 25 -9.35 6.24 -0.88
C PHE A 25 -8.63 7.01 0.25
N LEU A 26 -7.35 7.33 0.07
CA LEU A 26 -6.58 8.13 1.04
C LEU A 26 -7.27 9.47 1.34
N LEU A 27 -7.71 10.18 0.29
CA LEU A 27 -8.41 11.46 0.43
C LEU A 27 -9.73 11.29 1.18
N ALA A 28 -10.53 10.28 0.83
CA ALA A 28 -11.79 9.99 1.49
C ALA A 28 -11.61 9.68 2.98
N VAL A 29 -10.60 8.87 3.34
CA VAL A 29 -10.30 8.54 4.74
C VAL A 29 -9.79 9.77 5.50
N ALA A 30 -8.93 10.59 4.88
CA ALA A 30 -8.44 11.83 5.50
C ALA A 30 -9.58 12.83 5.77
N ILE A 31 -10.49 13.00 4.81
CA ILE A 31 -11.70 13.83 4.98
C ILE A 31 -12.60 13.23 6.07
N GLY A 32 -12.81 11.92 6.06
CA GLY A 32 -13.59 11.21 7.08
C GLY A 32 -13.02 11.42 8.49
N LEU A 33 -11.70 11.32 8.64
CA LEU A 33 -11.01 11.56 9.90
C LEU A 33 -11.24 12.99 10.42
N ALA A 34 -11.10 14.00 9.55
CA ALA A 34 -11.39 15.38 9.90
C ALA A 34 -12.87 15.58 10.27
N ALA A 35 -13.78 14.94 9.53
CA ALA A 35 -15.22 14.98 9.80
C ALA A 35 -15.57 14.38 11.16
N THR A 36 -14.81 13.41 11.70
CA THR A 36 -15.07 12.88 13.05
C THR A 36 -14.91 13.91 14.17
N TRP A 37 -14.21 15.02 13.92
CA TRP A 37 -14.08 16.12 14.89
C TRP A 37 -15.17 17.18 14.68
N ILE A 38 -15.47 17.50 13.42
CA ILE A 38 -16.45 18.55 13.08
C ILE A 38 -17.89 18.06 13.32
N LEU A 39 -18.19 16.81 12.96
CA LEU A 39 -19.52 16.19 13.05
C LEU A 39 -19.60 15.17 14.20
N ALA A 40 -18.88 15.41 15.32
CA ALA A 40 -18.80 14.49 16.44
C ALA A 40 -20.19 14.03 16.94
N GLY A 41 -21.16 14.94 17.01
CA GLY A 41 -22.53 14.62 17.43
C GLY A 41 -23.30 13.72 16.45
N PHE A 42 -23.03 13.81 15.14
CA PHE A 42 -23.64 12.94 14.13
C PHE A 42 -23.05 11.53 14.21
N PHE A 43 -21.72 11.42 14.25
CA PHE A 43 -21.04 10.13 14.43
C PHE A 43 -21.40 9.45 15.75
N GLY A 44 -21.55 10.22 16.84
CA GLY A 44 -22.00 9.70 18.12
C GLY A 44 -23.38 9.03 18.03
N ARG A 45 -24.35 9.64 17.33
CA ARG A 45 -25.67 9.03 17.10
C ARG A 45 -25.58 7.77 16.23
N LEU A 46 -24.80 7.82 15.15
CA LEU A 46 -24.60 6.67 14.26
C LEU A 46 -24.01 5.45 14.98
N LEU A 47 -23.16 5.68 15.98
CA LEU A 47 -22.56 4.62 16.80
C LEU A 47 -23.49 4.15 17.92
N ALA A 48 -24.31 5.05 18.47
CA ALA A 48 -25.26 4.72 19.53
C ALA A 48 -26.48 3.94 19.02
N GLU A 49 -26.94 4.19 17.78
CA GLU A 49 -28.13 3.51 17.24
C GLU A 49 -28.01 1.97 17.17
N PRO A 50 -26.90 1.38 16.69
CA PRO A 50 -26.73 -0.06 16.68
C PRO A 50 -26.54 -0.67 18.07
N ASN A 51 -26.01 0.10 19.03
CA ASN A 51 -25.72 -0.38 20.38
C ASN A 51 -25.80 0.78 21.41
N PRO A 52 -26.93 0.94 22.12
CA PRO A 52 -27.14 2.04 23.06
C PRO A 52 -26.17 2.07 24.25
N GLU A 53 -25.56 0.93 24.57
CA GLU A 53 -24.60 0.78 25.68
C GLU A 53 -23.15 1.02 25.24
N VAL A 54 -22.92 1.39 23.97
CA VAL A 54 -21.57 1.60 23.46
C VAL A 54 -20.90 2.77 24.20
N ASN A 55 -19.66 2.55 24.64
CA ASN A 55 -18.83 3.62 25.17
C ASN A 55 -18.41 4.54 24.00
N LEU A 56 -19.19 5.60 23.76
CA LEU A 56 -18.99 6.54 22.64
C LEU A 56 -17.54 7.08 22.56
N PRO A 57 -16.93 7.59 23.67
CA PRO A 57 -15.54 8.03 23.65
C PRO A 57 -14.56 6.94 23.18
N ALA A 58 -14.73 5.71 23.67
CA ALA A 58 -13.89 4.59 23.24
C ALA A 58 -14.11 4.26 21.76
N ALA A 59 -15.36 4.16 21.30
CA ALA A 59 -15.69 3.85 19.91
C ALA A 59 -15.15 4.92 18.93
N MET A 60 -15.30 6.20 19.25
CA MET A 60 -14.74 7.29 18.45
C MET A 60 -13.21 7.23 18.38
N THR A 61 -12.56 6.88 19.49
CA THR A 61 -11.10 6.70 19.52
C THR A 61 -10.68 5.53 18.63
N GLY A 62 -11.39 4.40 18.70
CA GLY A 62 -11.14 3.24 17.86
C GLY A 62 -11.25 3.56 16.37
N ILE A 63 -12.30 4.28 15.95
CA ILE A 63 -12.49 4.67 14.55
C ILE A 63 -11.39 5.61 14.07
N ARG A 64 -10.98 6.58 14.90
CA ARG A 64 -9.89 7.51 14.54
C ARG A 64 -8.57 6.78 14.38
N LEU A 65 -8.25 5.84 15.29
CA LEU A 65 -7.06 5.00 15.18
C LEU A 65 -7.12 4.13 13.92
N LEU A 66 -8.28 3.54 13.62
CA LEU A 66 -8.50 2.75 12.41
C LEU A 66 -8.26 3.59 11.14
N MET A 67 -8.79 4.81 11.09
CA MET A 67 -8.57 5.74 9.98
C MET A 67 -7.09 6.14 9.84
N LEU A 68 -6.38 6.37 10.96
CA LEU A 68 -4.94 6.67 10.94
C LEU A 68 -4.12 5.51 10.38
N ILE A 69 -4.45 4.27 10.75
CA ILE A 69 -3.82 3.08 10.16
C ILE A 69 -4.16 2.98 8.67
N GLY A 70 -5.42 3.20 8.29
CA GLY A 70 -5.84 3.22 6.88
C GLY A 70 -5.07 4.24 6.04
N ILE A 71 -4.80 5.42 6.59
CA ILE A 71 -3.95 6.45 5.96
C ILE A 71 -2.51 5.93 5.81
N ALA A 72 -1.93 5.35 6.87
CA ALA A 72 -0.58 4.81 6.80
C ALA A 72 -0.45 3.69 5.76
N MET A 73 -1.42 2.78 5.68
CA MET A 73 -1.47 1.72 4.68
C MET A 73 -1.62 2.28 3.26
N ALA A 74 -2.48 3.29 3.06
CA ALA A 74 -2.67 3.92 1.76
C ALA A 74 -1.41 4.67 1.30
N VAL A 75 -0.68 5.32 2.22
CA VAL A 75 0.61 5.96 1.93
C VAL A 75 1.66 4.91 1.56
N ALA A 76 1.80 3.82 2.32
CA ALA A 76 2.71 2.73 1.99
C ALA A 76 2.36 2.10 0.62
N THR A 77 1.08 1.94 0.33
CA THR A 77 0.59 1.45 -0.97
C THR A 77 0.96 2.39 -2.11
N ASP A 78 0.87 3.72 -1.95
CA ASP A 78 1.32 4.66 -3.00
C ASP A 78 2.84 4.57 -3.21
N ARG A 79 3.61 4.38 -2.13
CA ARG A 79 5.07 4.15 -2.19
C ARG A 79 5.45 2.83 -2.86
N LEU A 80 4.53 1.87 -2.95
CA LEU A 80 4.67 0.66 -3.74
C LEU A 80 4.28 0.87 -5.21
N LEU A 81 3.11 1.46 -5.46
CA LEU A 81 2.53 1.56 -6.80
C LEU A 81 3.27 2.56 -7.70
N VAL A 82 3.75 3.68 -7.15
CA VAL A 82 4.45 4.71 -7.94
C VAL A 82 5.77 4.19 -8.53
N PRO A 83 6.67 3.55 -7.76
CA PRO A 83 7.86 2.92 -8.34
C PRO A 83 7.52 1.81 -9.34
N LEU A 84 6.48 0.99 -9.07
CA LEU A 84 6.03 -0.05 -9.99
C LEU A 84 5.61 0.53 -11.34
N ALA A 85 4.82 1.60 -11.34
CA ALA A 85 4.42 2.30 -12.57
C ALA A 85 5.63 2.80 -13.37
N LYS A 86 6.67 3.30 -12.69
CA LYS A 86 7.91 3.76 -13.32
C LYS A 86 8.72 2.59 -13.91
N ILE A 87 8.79 1.45 -13.22
CA ILE A 87 9.45 0.24 -13.74
C ILE A 87 8.74 -0.22 -15.03
N ILE A 88 7.41 -0.30 -15.02
CA ILE A 88 6.60 -0.68 -16.19
C ILE A 88 6.86 0.29 -17.35
N ALA A 89 6.92 1.60 -17.09
CA ALA A 89 7.21 2.60 -18.10
C ALA A 89 8.59 2.40 -18.75
N THR A 90 9.64 2.15 -17.96
CA THR A 90 10.99 1.88 -18.49
C THR A 90 11.08 0.55 -19.23
N ALA A 91 10.39 -0.49 -18.76
CA ALA A 91 10.31 -1.76 -19.47
C ALA A 91 9.61 -1.61 -20.85
N ARG A 92 8.60 -0.74 -20.94
CA ARG A 92 7.94 -0.40 -22.21
C ARG A 92 8.86 0.36 -23.17
N ALA A 93 9.78 1.16 -22.63
CA ALA A 93 10.79 1.88 -23.41
C ALA A 93 11.95 0.96 -23.87
N GLY A 94 11.92 -0.34 -23.55
CA GLY A 94 12.96 -1.30 -23.91
C GLY A 94 14.15 -1.31 -22.95
N ASP A 95 14.06 -0.60 -21.82
CA ASP A 95 15.18 -0.34 -20.91
C ASP A 95 14.91 -0.82 -19.46
N PRO A 96 14.63 -2.12 -19.23
CA PRO A 96 14.22 -2.62 -17.92
C PRO A 96 15.38 -2.73 -16.92
N PHE A 97 16.61 -2.97 -17.38
CA PHE A 97 17.79 -3.22 -16.54
C PHE A 97 18.65 -1.96 -16.41
N ILE A 98 18.11 -0.99 -15.69
CA ILE A 98 18.82 0.23 -15.29
C ILE A 98 18.94 0.27 -13.77
N LEU A 99 20.01 0.88 -13.25
CA LEU A 99 20.25 1.02 -11.81
C LEU A 99 19.08 1.67 -11.08
N ALA A 100 18.39 2.62 -11.73
CA ALA A 100 17.20 3.26 -11.18
C ALA A 100 16.06 2.28 -10.89
N ASN A 101 15.91 1.19 -11.65
CA ASN A 101 14.89 0.17 -11.40
C ASN A 101 15.25 -0.73 -10.22
N ALA A 102 16.54 -0.98 -9.98
CA ALA A 102 16.98 -1.67 -8.77
C ALA A 102 16.61 -0.88 -7.50
N GLN A 103 16.82 0.44 -7.51
CA GLN A 103 16.42 1.34 -6.42
C GLN A 103 14.90 1.41 -6.24
N ARG A 104 14.14 1.43 -7.35
CA ARG A 104 12.66 1.38 -7.31
C ARG A 104 12.17 0.08 -6.70
N LEU A 105 12.77 -1.07 -7.04
CA LEU A 105 12.46 -2.36 -6.42
C LEU A 105 12.80 -2.35 -4.92
N GLN A 106 13.91 -1.74 -4.51
CA GLN A 106 14.24 -1.61 -3.09
C GLN A 106 13.17 -0.81 -2.33
N ALA A 107 12.70 0.31 -2.91
CA ALA A 107 11.62 1.10 -2.34
C ALA A 107 10.32 0.29 -2.22
N ILE A 108 9.99 -0.55 -3.22
CA ILE A 108 8.85 -1.48 -3.16
C ILE A 108 9.02 -2.47 -2.01
N GLY A 109 10.22 -3.04 -1.82
CA GLY A 109 10.51 -3.95 -0.71
C GLY A 109 10.25 -3.31 0.65
N TRP A 110 10.70 -2.07 0.85
CA TRP A 110 10.41 -1.31 2.07
C TRP A 110 8.93 -1.00 2.27
N ALA A 111 8.21 -0.68 1.19
CA ALA A 111 6.77 -0.43 1.24
C ALA A 111 5.99 -1.70 1.63
N LEU A 112 6.36 -2.85 1.07
CA LEU A 112 5.78 -4.15 1.43
C LEU A 112 6.07 -4.51 2.89
N LEU A 113 7.30 -4.31 3.36
CA LEU A 113 7.65 -4.51 4.76
C LEU A 113 6.81 -3.62 5.68
N ALA A 114 6.64 -2.35 5.33
CA ALA A 114 5.81 -1.42 6.10
C ALA A 114 4.34 -1.87 6.17
N LEU A 115 3.77 -2.35 5.06
CA LEU A 115 2.42 -2.91 5.04
C LEU A 115 2.30 -4.12 5.97
N GLN A 116 3.29 -5.02 5.93
CA GLN A 116 3.29 -6.21 6.78
C GLN A 116 3.44 -5.89 8.27
N LEU A 117 4.17 -4.82 8.61
CA LEU A 117 4.28 -4.33 9.98
C LEU A 117 3.01 -3.60 10.44
N LEU A 118 2.23 -3.02 9.52
CA LEU A 118 0.93 -2.37 9.81
C LEU A 118 -0.18 -3.38 10.13
N ASP A 119 0.00 -4.67 9.86
CA ASP A 119 -0.93 -5.71 10.32
C ASP A 119 -0.91 -5.86 11.85
N ILE A 120 0.21 -5.55 12.50
CA ILE A 120 0.35 -5.60 13.97
C ILE A 120 -0.59 -4.61 14.65
N PRO A 121 -0.55 -3.29 14.35
CA PRO A 121 -1.48 -2.35 14.95
C PRO A 121 -2.93 -2.65 14.54
N CYS A 122 -3.22 -3.21 13.36
CA CYS A 122 -4.56 -3.73 13.03
C CYS A 122 -5.03 -4.80 14.02
N ALA A 123 -4.20 -5.81 14.32
CA ALA A 123 -4.51 -6.85 15.28
C ALA A 123 -4.71 -6.31 16.70
N LEU A 124 -3.88 -5.35 17.12
CA LEU A 124 -4.03 -4.68 18.41
C LEU A 124 -5.35 -3.90 18.47
N LEU A 125 -5.72 -3.21 17.39
CA LEU A 125 -6.96 -2.45 17.30
C LEU A 125 -8.18 -3.36 17.43
N ALA A 126 -8.20 -4.50 16.73
CA ALA A 126 -9.26 -5.50 16.85
C ALA A 126 -9.38 -6.05 18.29
N ARG A 127 -8.24 -6.24 18.98
CA ARG A 127 -8.21 -6.77 20.35
C ARG A 127 -8.65 -5.75 21.41
N PHE A 128 -8.23 -4.49 21.29
CA PHE A 128 -8.48 -3.45 22.30
C PHE A 128 -9.76 -2.64 22.04
N TRP A 129 -10.27 -2.62 20.81
CA TRP A 129 -11.53 -1.96 20.43
C TRP A 129 -12.53 -2.95 19.79
N PRO A 130 -13.05 -3.92 20.55
CA PRO A 130 -14.03 -4.89 20.04
C PRO A 130 -15.33 -4.23 19.54
N SER A 131 -15.62 -3.00 19.97
CA SER A 131 -16.75 -2.20 19.48
C SER A 131 -16.68 -1.87 17.99
N LEU A 132 -15.53 -2.01 17.35
CA LEU A 132 -15.39 -1.87 15.90
C LEU A 132 -16.00 -3.04 15.13
N GLY A 133 -16.19 -4.20 15.77
CA GLY A 133 -16.76 -5.38 15.14
C GLY A 133 -16.09 -5.72 13.81
N SER A 134 -16.88 -5.83 12.74
CA SER A 134 -16.42 -6.13 11.37
C SER A 134 -15.66 -4.99 10.69
N ALA A 135 -15.62 -3.78 11.26
CA ALA A 135 -14.85 -2.68 10.70
C ALA A 135 -13.35 -2.79 11.01
N ALA A 136 -12.96 -3.57 12.02
CA ALA A 136 -11.55 -3.81 12.33
C ALA A 136 -10.96 -4.80 11.31
N PRO A 137 -9.81 -4.48 10.67
CA PRO A 137 -9.14 -5.42 9.77
C PRO A 137 -8.70 -6.67 10.53
N SER A 138 -8.81 -7.83 9.86
CA SER A 138 -8.17 -9.06 10.32
C SER A 138 -6.66 -8.85 10.24
N GLY A 139 -6.01 -8.55 11.37
CA GLY A 139 -4.55 -8.34 11.47
C GLY A 139 -3.75 -9.64 11.35
N ASP A 140 -4.12 -10.49 10.40
CA ASP A 140 -3.52 -11.80 10.19
C ASP A 140 -2.14 -11.66 9.56
N VAL A 141 -1.19 -12.44 10.07
CA VAL A 141 0.17 -12.45 9.54
C VAL A 141 0.22 -13.23 8.23
N SER A 142 0.49 -12.54 7.12
CA SER A 142 0.59 -13.16 5.80
C SER A 142 2.00 -13.71 5.55
N VAL A 143 2.18 -15.03 5.69
CA VAL A 143 3.45 -15.70 5.34
C VAL A 143 3.83 -15.41 3.89
N GLY A 144 2.85 -15.40 2.98
CA GLY A 144 3.07 -15.04 1.57
C GLY A 144 3.53 -13.59 1.39
N GLY A 145 2.99 -12.65 2.18
CA GLY A 145 3.40 -11.24 2.18
C GLY A 145 4.86 -11.05 2.62
N TRP A 146 5.28 -11.75 3.68
CA TRP A 146 6.68 -11.77 4.12
C TRP A 146 7.62 -12.35 3.07
N ILE A 147 7.25 -13.47 2.45
CA ILE A 147 8.06 -14.08 1.37
C ILE A 147 8.16 -13.13 0.18
N ALA A 148 7.05 -12.53 -0.25
CA ALA A 148 7.03 -11.56 -1.35
C ALA A 148 7.94 -10.36 -1.06
N THR A 149 7.93 -9.86 0.18
CA THR A 149 8.81 -8.78 0.63
C THR A 149 10.29 -9.15 0.47
N LEU A 150 10.68 -10.33 0.95
CA LEU A 150 12.04 -10.84 0.81
C LEU A 150 12.43 -11.03 -0.67
N MET A 151 11.52 -11.61 -1.47
CA MET A 151 11.73 -11.81 -2.90
C MET A 151 11.99 -10.48 -3.63
N VAL A 152 11.27 -9.42 -3.29
CA VAL A 152 11.49 -8.10 -3.90
C VAL A 152 12.85 -7.52 -3.53
N PHE A 153 13.31 -7.68 -2.28
CA PHE A 153 14.66 -7.27 -1.89
C PHE A 153 15.75 -8.05 -2.64
N VAL A 154 15.56 -9.36 -2.80
CA VAL A 154 16.45 -10.20 -3.61
C VAL A 154 16.45 -9.73 -5.06
N LEU A 155 15.27 -9.49 -5.65
CA LEU A 155 15.12 -9.02 -7.01
C LEU A 155 15.79 -7.66 -7.23
N SER A 156 15.68 -6.75 -6.26
CA SER A 156 16.38 -5.46 -6.29
C SER A 156 17.90 -5.64 -6.41
N ARG A 157 18.49 -6.54 -5.62
CA ARG A 157 19.94 -6.84 -5.71
C ARG A 157 20.32 -7.47 -7.06
N VAL A 158 19.52 -8.43 -7.55
CA VAL A 158 19.77 -9.07 -8.85
C VAL A 158 19.69 -8.04 -9.99
N PHE A 159 18.75 -7.10 -9.94
CA PHE A 159 18.65 -6.02 -10.91
C PHE A 159 19.84 -5.05 -10.85
N ALA A 160 20.35 -4.76 -9.65
CA ALA A 160 21.54 -3.93 -9.51
C ALA A 160 22.77 -4.58 -10.17
N VAL A 161 23.01 -5.86 -9.87
CA VAL A 161 24.10 -6.62 -10.50
C VAL A 161 23.90 -6.72 -12.02
N GLY A 162 22.69 -7.03 -12.47
CA GLY A 162 22.37 -7.12 -13.90
C GLY A 162 22.56 -5.80 -14.65
N SER A 163 22.35 -4.65 -14.00
CA SER A 163 22.64 -3.34 -14.62
C SER A 163 24.13 -3.11 -14.83
N VAL A 164 24.98 -3.50 -13.87
CA VAL A 164 26.45 -3.39 -14.00
C VAL A 164 26.96 -4.28 -15.14
N MET A 165 26.51 -5.54 -15.20
CA MET A 165 26.93 -6.47 -16.25
C MET A 165 26.53 -5.99 -17.65
N ARG A 166 25.37 -5.33 -17.77
CA ARG A 166 24.94 -4.72 -19.04
C ARG A 166 25.84 -3.55 -19.44
N ASP A 167 26.20 -2.68 -18.50
CA ASP A 167 27.04 -1.53 -18.76
C ASP A 167 28.45 -1.96 -19.19
N GLU A 168 28.99 -3.01 -18.56
CA GLU A 168 30.26 -3.64 -18.96
C GLU A 168 30.20 -4.18 -20.40
N LEU A 169 29.13 -4.89 -20.77
CA LEU A 169 28.94 -5.41 -22.13
C LEU A 169 28.83 -4.27 -23.17
N ALA A 170 28.12 -3.19 -22.85
CA ALA A 170 27.98 -2.04 -23.74
C ALA A 170 29.31 -1.30 -23.98
N GLY A 171 30.25 -1.35 -23.02
CA GLY A 171 31.57 -0.73 -23.14
C GLY A 171 32.61 -1.54 -23.92
N THR A 172 32.27 -2.75 -24.39
CA THR A 172 33.19 -3.63 -25.14
C THR A 172 33.01 -3.58 -26.66
N VAL A 173 32.12 -2.71 -27.17
CA VAL A 173 31.82 -2.54 -28.60
C VAL A 173 32.51 -1.32 -29.19
#